data_AF-A0A0J0YG59-F1
#
_entry.id   AF-A0A0J0YG59-F1
#
_cell.length_a   1.000
_cell.length_b   1.000
_cell.length_c   1.000
_cell.angle_alpha   90.00
_cell.angle_beta   90.00
_cell.angle_gamma   90.00
#
_symmetry.space_group_name_H-M   'P 1'
#
loop_
_entity.id
_entity.type
_entity.pdbx_description
1 polymer ?
#
loop_
_entity_poly.entity_id
_entity_poly.type
_entity_poly.pdbx_seq_one_letter_code
_entity_poly.pdbx_strand_id
1 'polypeptide(L)'
;MKKIIFSIIALAAISLTSCSSDDQTTDLQSQASAQKEATNKTSKIAALCTVTNATVTVTRTAAPSSTYTNWTPVAATIGGVNVQWEGIYGGSIRPVGNTDRWYVGTVALNQTCANWNSWNSSIVVKNVSTNVGTSPADPYNVLGYNGTISGFNYGLGYYSYNILTHVMTPSKAIVIWKTTSGTNSQSVTSPSTATEAYLVKVTAVTPGASNSVVTYNWTQVK
;
A
#
# COMPACT_ATOMS: atom_id res chain seq x y z
N MET A 1 -50.91 -55.03 -56.17
CA MET A 1 -52.04 -54.64 -55.31
C MET A 1 -52.02 -53.12 -55.14
N LYS A 2 -53.19 -52.49 -55.31
CA LYS A 2 -53.47 -51.06 -55.10
C LYS A 2 -53.03 -50.64 -53.67
N LYS A 3 -52.53 -49.42 -53.41
CA LYS A 3 -53.31 -48.17 -53.31
C LYS A 3 -52.42 -46.92 -53.45
N ILE A 4 -53.00 -45.96 -54.14
CA ILE A 4 -52.63 -44.54 -54.31
C ILE A 4 -53.32 -43.74 -53.19
N ILE A 5 -52.70 -42.65 -52.72
CA ILE A 5 -53.26 -41.32 -52.28
C ILE A 5 -52.00 -40.42 -52.14
N PHE A 6 -51.63 -39.54 -53.07
CA PHE A 6 -52.14 -38.20 -53.45
C PHE A 6 -52.27 -37.15 -52.31
N SER A 7 -51.37 -36.15 -52.38
CA SER A 7 -51.66 -34.70 -52.29
C SER A 7 -51.72 -34.02 -50.90
N ILE A 8 -51.38 -32.74 -50.67
CA ILE A 8 -51.11 -31.54 -51.51
C ILE A 8 -50.50 -30.43 -50.57
N ILE A 9 -49.54 -29.63 -51.07
CA ILE A 9 -49.33 -28.15 -50.92
C ILE A 9 -49.32 -27.59 -49.46
N ALA A 10 -48.32 -26.85 -48.99
CA ALA A 10 -48.07 -25.46 -49.43
C ALA A 10 -46.71 -24.90 -48.97
N LEU A 11 -46.03 -24.26 -49.92
CA LEU A 11 -45.16 -23.12 -49.64
C LEU A 11 -46.07 -21.96 -49.20
N ALA A 12 -45.84 -21.43 -48.01
CA ALA A 12 -46.28 -20.09 -47.66
C ALA A 12 -45.04 -19.27 -47.31
N ALA A 13 -44.71 -18.34 -48.20
CA ALA A 13 -43.86 -17.21 -47.90
C ALA A 13 -44.57 -16.36 -46.83
N ILE A 14 -43.83 -15.98 -45.78
CA ILE A 14 -44.18 -14.83 -44.96
C ILE A 14 -43.18 -13.75 -45.31
N SER A 15 -43.59 -12.83 -46.19
CA SER A 15 -42.89 -11.57 -46.40
C SER A 15 -43.22 -10.61 -45.26
N LEU A 16 -42.18 -10.28 -44.51
CA LEU A 16 -41.85 -9.03 -43.81
C LEU A 16 -42.99 -8.05 -43.47
N THR A 17 -43.17 -7.81 -42.16
CA THR A 17 -43.39 -6.47 -41.63
C THR A 17 -42.67 -6.32 -40.28
N SER A 18 -41.94 -5.21 -40.18
CA SER A 18 -41.10 -4.74 -39.09
C SER A 18 -41.79 -4.68 -37.72
N CYS A 19 -41.09 -5.12 -36.67
CA CYS A 19 -40.91 -4.37 -35.42
C CYS A 19 -39.84 -5.07 -34.55
N SER A 20 -38.65 -4.48 -34.55
CA SER A 20 -37.72 -4.35 -33.40
C SER A 20 -37.85 -5.38 -32.27
N SER A 21 -36.81 -6.20 -32.09
CA SER A 21 -36.32 -6.61 -30.77
C SER A 21 -34.89 -7.13 -30.92
N ASP A 22 -33.94 -6.21 -31.12
CA ASP A 22 -32.49 -6.45 -31.10
C ASP A 22 -31.93 -6.71 -29.69
N ASP A 23 -32.78 -7.08 -28.71
CA ASP A 23 -32.39 -7.08 -27.29
C ASP A 23 -31.96 -8.45 -26.73
N GLN A 24 -32.09 -9.57 -27.47
CA GLN A 24 -31.75 -10.90 -26.91
C GLN A 24 -30.38 -11.47 -27.32
N THR A 25 -29.72 -10.93 -28.35
CA THR A 25 -28.36 -11.38 -28.73
C THR A 25 -27.26 -10.56 -28.07
N THR A 26 -27.57 -9.36 -27.60
CA THR A 26 -26.62 -8.42 -26.98
C THR A 26 -26.27 -8.84 -25.54
N ASP A 27 -27.21 -9.49 -24.84
CA ASP A 27 -27.03 -9.91 -23.45
C ASP A 27 -26.11 -11.13 -23.27
N LEU A 28 -26.09 -12.06 -24.23
CA LEU A 28 -25.20 -13.23 -24.16
C LEU A 28 -23.75 -12.87 -24.51
N GLN A 29 -23.54 -11.90 -25.40
CA GLN A 29 -22.21 -11.39 -25.74
C GLN A 29 -21.67 -10.39 -24.69
N SER A 30 -22.53 -9.61 -24.04
CA SER A 30 -22.15 -8.75 -22.92
C SER A 30 -21.73 -9.57 -21.69
N GLN A 31 -22.42 -10.68 -21.40
CA GLN A 31 -22.06 -11.58 -20.30
C GLN A 31 -20.79 -12.40 -20.57
N ALA A 32 -20.57 -12.86 -21.80
CA ALA A 32 -19.33 -13.56 -22.19
C ALA A 32 -18.10 -12.63 -22.18
N SER A 33 -18.29 -11.36 -22.51
CA SER A 33 -17.24 -10.33 -22.45
C SER A 33 -16.96 -9.88 -21.01
N ALA A 34 -18.00 -9.78 -20.17
CA ALA A 34 -17.87 -9.50 -18.74
C ALA A 34 -17.18 -10.64 -17.98
N GLN A 35 -17.42 -11.91 -18.31
CA GLN A 35 -16.70 -13.04 -17.71
C GLN A 35 -15.25 -13.15 -18.18
N LYS A 36 -14.92 -12.86 -19.45
CA LYS A 36 -13.53 -12.86 -19.93
C LYS A 36 -12.70 -11.71 -19.34
N GLU A 37 -13.29 -10.55 -19.10
CA GLU A 37 -12.59 -9.45 -18.40
C GLU A 37 -12.51 -9.65 -16.88
N ALA A 38 -13.53 -10.24 -16.26
CA ALA A 38 -13.52 -10.52 -14.83
C ALA A 38 -12.51 -11.62 -14.46
N THR A 39 -12.30 -12.63 -15.31
CA THR A 39 -11.38 -13.74 -14.97
C THR A 39 -9.90 -13.32 -15.04
N ASN A 40 -9.54 -12.30 -15.84
CA ASN A 40 -8.16 -11.82 -15.98
C ASN A 40 -7.80 -10.60 -15.12
N LYS A 41 -8.77 -9.74 -14.73
CA LYS A 41 -8.53 -8.64 -13.79
C LYS A 41 -8.44 -9.09 -12.33
N THR A 42 -9.07 -10.22 -11.99
CA THR A 42 -9.08 -10.75 -10.62
C THR A 42 -7.77 -11.47 -10.25
N SER A 43 -6.87 -11.77 -11.21
CA SER A 43 -5.63 -12.52 -10.93
C SER A 43 -4.38 -11.68 -10.67
N LYS A 44 -4.24 -10.48 -11.26
CA LYS A 44 -3.06 -9.61 -11.03
C LYS A 44 -3.09 -8.88 -9.68
N ILE A 45 -4.26 -8.44 -9.22
CA ILE A 45 -4.38 -7.76 -7.92
C ILE A 45 -4.18 -8.77 -6.79
N ALA A 46 -4.76 -9.97 -6.90
CA ALA A 46 -4.63 -11.01 -5.89
C ALA A 46 -3.17 -11.44 -5.63
N ALA A 47 -2.32 -11.49 -6.67
CA ALA A 47 -0.91 -11.83 -6.53
C ALA A 47 -0.11 -10.80 -5.72
N LEU A 48 -0.38 -9.50 -5.93
CA LEU A 48 0.28 -8.41 -5.20
C LEU A 48 -0.15 -8.38 -3.71
N CYS A 49 -1.39 -8.79 -3.44
CA CYS A 49 -2.00 -8.73 -2.11
C CYS A 49 -1.53 -9.78 -1.09
N THR A 50 -0.40 -10.44 -1.33
CA THR A 50 0.18 -11.38 -0.36
C THR A 50 0.77 -10.63 0.83
N VAL A 51 0.32 -10.97 2.04
CA VAL A 51 0.82 -10.39 3.29
C VAL A 51 2.08 -11.13 3.72
N THR A 52 3.20 -10.41 3.81
CA THR A 52 4.46 -10.93 4.35
C THR A 52 4.65 -10.40 5.77
N ASN A 53 4.84 -11.28 6.73
CA ASN A 53 5.15 -10.91 8.12
C ASN A 53 6.67 -10.83 8.31
N ALA A 54 7.13 -9.88 9.11
CA ALA A 54 8.54 -9.71 9.42
C ALA A 54 8.73 -9.10 10.81
N THR A 55 9.94 -9.27 11.32
CA THR A 55 10.38 -8.68 12.59
C THR A 55 11.79 -8.16 12.45
N VAL A 56 12.09 -7.06 13.12
CA VAL A 56 13.47 -6.60 13.33
C VAL A 56 13.74 -6.40 14.81
N THR A 57 14.96 -6.71 15.22
CA THR A 57 15.45 -6.43 16.57
C THR A 57 16.49 -5.33 16.48
N VAL A 58 16.28 -4.24 17.20
CA VAL A 58 17.21 -3.11 17.32
C VAL A 58 17.85 -3.11 18.70
N THR A 59 19.15 -2.82 18.74
CA THR A 59 19.95 -2.79 19.96
C THR A 59 20.13 -1.35 20.43
N ARG A 60 20.04 -1.15 21.73
CA ARG A 60 20.33 0.13 22.38
C ARG A 60 21.83 0.29 22.59
N THR A 61 22.35 1.46 22.25
CA THR A 61 23.76 1.81 22.39
C THR A 61 24.03 2.69 23.61
N ALA A 62 23.04 3.46 24.09
CA ALA A 62 23.20 4.37 25.20
C ALA A 62 21.88 4.66 25.93
N ALA A 63 21.95 5.28 27.11
CA ALA A 63 20.79 5.78 27.84
C ALA A 63 20.53 7.28 27.60
N PRO A 64 19.27 7.75 27.69
CA PRO A 64 18.01 6.99 27.91
C PRO A 64 17.48 6.31 26.63
N SER A 65 16.49 5.43 26.76
CA SER A 65 15.86 4.72 25.64
C SER A 65 14.95 5.59 24.76
N SER A 66 14.49 6.72 25.28
CA SER A 66 13.65 7.70 24.58
C SER A 66 14.41 8.62 23.61
N THR A 67 15.72 8.41 23.45
CA THR A 67 16.55 9.21 22.54
C THR A 67 16.74 8.50 21.21
N TYR A 68 16.52 9.22 20.11
CA TYR A 68 16.59 8.69 18.75
C TYR A 68 17.90 7.98 18.42
N THR A 69 19.03 8.64 18.73
CA THR A 69 20.39 8.20 18.38
C THR A 69 20.95 7.10 19.27
N ASN A 70 20.20 6.72 20.31
CA ASN A 70 20.63 5.72 21.29
C ASN A 70 20.28 4.28 20.87
N TRP A 71 19.91 4.09 19.60
CA TRP A 71 19.54 2.82 19.00
C TRP A 71 20.35 2.61 17.73
N THR A 72 20.95 1.43 17.58
CA THR A 72 21.66 1.04 16.36
C THR A 72 20.64 0.83 15.24
N PRO A 73 20.75 1.56 14.11
CA PRO A 73 19.88 1.31 12.98
C PRO A 73 20.06 -0.10 12.40
N VAL A 74 18.97 -0.69 11.94
CA VAL A 74 18.96 -2.05 11.37
C VAL A 74 18.36 -2.03 9.97
N ALA A 75 19.12 -2.56 9.01
CA ALA A 75 18.66 -2.70 7.63
C ALA A 75 17.64 -3.85 7.51
N ALA A 76 16.64 -3.66 6.66
CA ALA A 76 15.70 -4.69 6.25
C ALA A 76 15.28 -4.48 4.79
N THR A 77 14.61 -5.48 4.21
CA THR A 77 14.07 -5.40 2.86
C THR A 77 12.55 -5.57 2.90
N ILE A 78 11.84 -4.72 2.19
CA ILE A 78 10.39 -4.78 1.99
C ILE A 78 10.17 -4.85 0.48
N GLY A 79 9.92 -6.06 -0.04
CA GLY A 79 9.90 -6.30 -1.49
C GLY A 79 11.15 -5.75 -2.19
N GLY A 80 10.97 -4.78 -3.09
CA GLY A 80 12.03 -4.15 -3.88
C GLY A 80 12.73 -2.95 -3.23
N VAL A 81 12.38 -2.57 -2.00
CA VAL A 81 13.01 -1.44 -1.29
C VAL A 81 13.83 -1.91 -0.08
N ASN A 82 15.04 -1.38 0.05
CA ASN A 82 15.84 -1.48 1.26
C ASN A 82 15.43 -0.35 2.21
N VAL A 83 15.16 -0.71 3.46
CA VAL A 83 14.75 0.23 4.52
C VAL A 83 15.68 0.10 5.71
N GLN A 84 15.70 1.14 6.52
CA GLN A 84 16.40 1.17 7.79
C GLN A 84 15.40 1.46 8.90
N TRP A 85 15.33 0.56 9.88
CA TRP A 85 14.64 0.77 11.13
C TRP A 85 15.58 1.44 12.13
N GLU A 86 15.12 2.51 12.77
CA GLU A 86 15.97 3.40 13.57
C GLU A 86 15.15 4.20 14.59
N GLY A 87 15.80 5.06 15.35
CA GLY A 87 15.14 5.95 16.29
C GLY A 87 14.65 5.26 17.56
N ILE A 88 13.75 5.93 18.27
CA ILE A 88 13.26 5.52 19.59
C ILE A 88 12.69 4.08 19.51
N TYR A 89 13.34 3.14 20.19
CA TYR A 89 13.02 1.71 20.17
C TYR A 89 12.98 1.07 18.76
N GLY A 90 13.65 1.67 17.77
CA GLY A 90 13.59 1.26 16.35
C GLY A 90 12.28 1.59 15.66
N GLY A 91 11.41 2.40 16.28
CA GLY A 91 10.10 2.70 15.75
C GLY A 91 10.10 3.60 14.52
N SER A 92 11.21 4.16 14.08
CA SER A 92 11.26 4.96 12.85
C SER A 92 11.73 4.12 11.67
N ILE A 93 11.25 4.43 10.47
CA ILE A 93 11.61 3.76 9.23
C ILE A 93 11.91 4.78 8.13
N ARG A 94 12.97 4.54 7.35
CA ARG A 94 13.27 5.28 6.12
C ARG A 94 13.78 4.36 5.00
N PRO A 95 13.50 4.66 3.72
CA PRO A 95 14.18 4.01 2.59
C PRO A 95 15.66 4.38 2.53
N VAL A 96 16.52 3.44 2.14
CA VAL A 96 17.98 3.63 2.02
C VAL A 96 18.53 3.08 0.70
N GLY A 97 19.71 3.58 0.29
CA GLY A 97 20.44 3.08 -0.88
C GLY A 97 19.89 3.49 -2.26
N ASN A 98 18.73 4.15 -2.33
CA ASN A 98 18.11 4.70 -3.55
C ASN A 98 17.14 5.85 -3.17
N THR A 99 17.66 6.83 -2.44
CA THR A 99 16.85 7.91 -1.83
C THR A 99 16.26 8.90 -2.83
N ASP A 100 16.72 8.85 -4.08
CA ASP A 100 16.16 9.57 -5.24
C ASP A 100 14.90 8.92 -5.83
N ARG A 101 14.57 7.69 -5.40
CA ARG A 101 13.48 6.90 -6.01
C ARG A 101 12.37 6.53 -5.06
N TRP A 102 12.69 6.32 -3.79
CA TRP A 102 11.75 5.78 -2.81
C TRP A 102 11.33 6.84 -1.81
N TYR A 103 10.02 6.96 -1.60
CA TYR A 103 9.42 7.97 -0.75
C TYR A 103 8.41 7.37 0.22
N VAL A 104 8.18 8.05 1.34
CA VAL A 104 7.27 7.56 2.39
C VAL A 104 6.15 8.52 2.73
N GLY A 105 5.06 7.94 3.24
CA GLY A 105 3.87 8.63 3.68
C GLY A 105 3.01 7.73 4.54
N THR A 106 1.89 8.25 5.01
CA THR A 106 0.98 7.51 5.88
C THR A 106 -0.43 7.47 5.30
N VAL A 107 -1.16 6.42 5.66
CA VAL A 107 -2.58 6.27 5.33
C VAL A 107 -3.32 5.66 6.51
N ALA A 108 -4.65 5.63 6.47
CA ALA A 108 -5.46 5.02 7.51
C ALA A 108 -5.06 3.54 7.75
N LEU A 109 -4.99 3.13 9.02
CA LEU A 109 -4.49 1.79 9.40
C LEU A 109 -5.37 0.64 8.88
N ASN A 110 -6.66 0.91 8.66
CA ASN A 110 -7.61 -0.04 8.09
C ASN A 110 -7.47 -0.21 6.57
N GLN A 111 -6.61 0.55 5.89
CA GLN A 111 -6.36 0.32 4.46
C GLN A 111 -5.79 -1.07 4.24
N THR A 112 -6.25 -1.73 3.19
CA THR A 112 -5.82 -3.07 2.81
C THR A 112 -5.23 -3.02 1.41
N CYS A 113 -4.78 -4.17 0.91
CA CYS A 113 -4.50 -4.32 -0.50
C CYS A 113 -5.82 -4.26 -1.29
N ALA A 114 -6.24 -3.04 -1.57
CA ALA A 114 -7.31 -2.68 -2.50
C ALA A 114 -6.68 -2.06 -3.76
N ASN A 115 -7.47 -1.83 -4.80
CA ASN A 115 -7.02 -1.13 -6.00
C ASN A 115 -6.30 0.18 -5.63
N TRP A 116 -4.98 0.25 -5.81
CA TRP A 116 -4.13 1.40 -5.47
C TRP A 116 -4.71 2.74 -5.94
N ASN A 117 -5.27 2.75 -7.15
CA ASN A 117 -5.82 3.96 -7.76
C ASN A 117 -7.04 4.50 -7.02
N SER A 118 -7.70 3.68 -6.18
CA SER A 118 -8.88 4.10 -5.41
C SER A 118 -8.54 4.89 -4.14
N TRP A 119 -7.31 4.78 -3.62
CA TRP A 119 -6.95 5.37 -2.33
C TRP A 119 -5.58 6.06 -2.28
N ASN A 120 -4.76 5.98 -3.34
CA ASN A 120 -3.43 6.61 -3.33
C ASN A 120 -3.44 8.13 -3.07
N SER A 121 -4.54 8.82 -3.39
CA SER A 121 -4.75 10.23 -3.13
C SER A 121 -4.97 10.54 -1.64
N SER A 122 -5.30 9.53 -0.82
CA SER A 122 -5.46 9.67 0.64
C SER A 122 -4.15 9.55 1.40
N ILE A 123 -3.04 9.26 0.72
CA ILE A 123 -1.72 9.15 1.34
C ILE A 123 -1.22 10.55 1.71
N VAL A 124 -0.89 10.73 2.99
CA VAL A 124 -0.25 11.94 3.49
C VAL A 124 1.25 11.79 3.29
N VAL A 125 1.86 12.64 2.46
CA VAL A 125 3.27 12.56 2.04
C VAL A 125 4.21 13.19 3.09
N LYS A 126 5.30 12.50 3.45
CA LYS A 126 6.24 12.96 4.49
C LYS A 126 6.97 14.26 4.14
N ASN A 127 7.46 14.39 2.91
CA ASN A 127 8.35 15.49 2.54
C ASN A 127 7.65 16.83 2.26
N VAL A 128 6.31 16.87 2.31
CA VAL A 128 5.57 18.14 2.27
C VAL A 128 6.01 19.00 3.45
N SER A 129 6.22 20.31 3.25
CA SER A 129 6.84 21.19 4.24
C SER A 129 6.21 21.15 5.64
N THR A 130 4.89 20.97 5.72
CA THR A 130 4.14 20.84 7.00
C THR A 130 4.39 19.52 7.73
N ASN A 131 4.96 18.52 7.05
CA ASN A 131 5.03 17.13 7.49
C ASN A 131 6.47 16.67 7.81
N VAL A 132 7.50 17.45 7.45
CA VAL A 132 8.91 17.06 7.64
C VAL A 132 9.28 17.07 9.13
N GLY A 133 8.93 18.15 9.85
CA GLY A 133 9.43 18.38 11.21
C GLY A 133 10.90 18.86 11.20
N THR A 134 11.57 18.75 12.34
CA THR A 134 12.97 19.15 12.55
C THR A 134 13.82 18.02 13.16
N SER A 135 13.23 16.85 13.39
CA SER A 135 13.88 15.69 13.99
C SER A 135 13.52 14.42 13.23
N PRO A 136 14.46 13.47 13.09
CA PRO A 136 15.88 13.54 13.47
C PRO A 136 16.68 14.56 12.62
N ALA A 137 18.00 14.65 12.81
CA ALA A 137 18.87 15.61 12.10
C ALA A 137 18.72 15.58 10.57
N ASP A 138 18.45 14.40 10.00
CA ASP A 138 17.92 14.25 8.64
C ASP A 138 16.41 13.87 8.72
N PRO A 139 15.50 14.86 8.73
CA PRO A 139 14.07 14.63 8.96
C PRO A 139 13.31 14.20 7.70
N TYR A 140 13.99 14.12 6.56
CA TYR A 140 13.37 13.78 5.29
C TYR A 140 13.23 12.27 5.13
N ASN A 141 12.17 11.87 4.43
CA ASN A 141 11.90 10.50 4.04
C ASN A 141 11.89 9.47 5.18
N VAL A 142 11.59 9.92 6.39
CA VAL A 142 11.54 9.08 7.60
C VAL A 142 10.17 9.19 8.26
N LEU A 143 9.59 8.06 8.66
CA LEU A 143 8.36 8.02 9.43
C LEU A 143 8.62 7.37 10.77
N GLY A 144 8.25 8.04 11.84
CA GLY A 144 8.36 7.53 13.19
C GLY A 144 7.22 8.03 14.05
N TYR A 145 7.58 8.69 15.15
CA TYR A 145 6.64 9.31 16.06
C TYR A 145 5.85 10.40 15.34
N ASN A 146 4.54 10.47 15.58
CA ASN A 146 3.68 11.49 15.00
C ASN A 146 3.66 12.76 15.85
N GLY A 147 4.21 13.85 15.32
CA GLY A 147 4.24 15.16 15.96
C GLY A 147 5.47 15.38 16.83
N THR A 148 5.28 15.99 17.99
CA THR A 148 6.36 16.38 18.90
C THR A 148 6.42 15.50 20.14
N ILE A 149 7.63 15.10 20.55
CA ILE A 149 7.90 14.48 21.84
C ILE A 149 9.18 15.03 22.45
N SER A 150 9.14 15.38 23.74
CA SER A 150 10.31 15.88 24.48
C SER A 150 11.03 17.04 23.78
N GLY A 151 10.27 17.93 23.13
CA GLY A 151 10.81 19.08 22.39
C GLY A 151 11.30 18.80 20.97
N PHE A 152 11.34 17.53 20.53
CA PHE A 152 11.73 17.14 19.18
C PHE A 152 10.51 16.98 18.28
N ASN A 153 10.46 17.73 17.19
CA ASN A 153 9.36 17.69 16.22
C ASN A 153 9.68 16.71 15.09
N TYR A 154 9.01 15.57 15.07
CA TYR A 154 9.16 14.55 14.03
C TYR A 154 8.21 14.75 12.84
N GLY A 155 7.34 15.77 12.86
CA GLY A 155 6.37 16.02 11.82
C GLY A 155 5.38 14.85 11.66
N LEU A 156 5.13 14.44 10.42
CA LEU A 156 4.32 13.27 10.11
C LEU A 156 4.98 11.99 10.62
N GLY A 157 4.19 11.19 11.33
CA GLY A 157 4.57 9.86 11.79
C GLY A 157 3.38 8.90 11.78
N TYR A 158 3.61 7.66 12.21
CA TYR A 158 2.60 6.60 12.15
C TYR A 158 2.19 6.05 13.52
N TYR A 159 2.93 6.37 14.59
CA TYR A 159 2.62 5.95 15.95
C TYR A 159 2.62 7.13 16.94
N SER A 160 1.89 6.96 18.04
CA SER A 160 2.04 7.77 19.25
C SER A 160 2.86 7.00 20.30
N TYR A 161 3.53 7.72 21.20
CA TYR A 161 4.38 7.11 22.23
C TYR A 161 4.14 7.82 23.56
N ASN A 162 3.76 7.04 24.57
CA ASN A 162 3.62 7.51 25.93
C ASN A 162 4.96 7.35 26.65
N ILE A 163 5.60 8.47 26.99
CA ILE A 163 6.93 8.46 27.61
C ILE A 163 6.97 7.87 29.02
N LEU A 164 5.84 7.87 29.74
CA LEU A 164 5.76 7.37 31.11
C LEU A 164 5.58 5.85 31.15
N THR A 165 4.73 5.31 30.27
CA THR A 165 4.47 3.86 30.19
C THR A 165 5.33 3.14 29.16
N HIS A 166 6.09 3.91 28.38
CA HIS A 166 6.85 3.48 27.22
C HIS A 166 6.02 2.81 26.11
N VAL A 167 4.69 2.92 26.13
CA VAL A 167 3.82 2.27 25.14
C VAL A 167 3.85 3.03 23.81
N MET A 168 4.15 2.31 22.73
CA MET A 168 4.10 2.81 21.35
C MET A 168 2.86 2.24 20.64
N THR A 169 2.00 3.12 20.12
CA THR A 169 0.71 2.74 19.53
C THR A 169 0.66 3.17 18.06
N PRO A 170 0.83 2.24 17.10
CA PRO A 170 0.59 2.51 15.69
C PRO A 170 -0.87 2.95 15.46
N SER A 171 -1.06 4.06 14.73
CA SER A 171 -2.37 4.62 14.39
C SER A 171 -2.57 4.83 12.88
N LYS A 172 -1.49 4.70 12.11
CA LYS A 172 -1.48 4.79 10.65
C LYS A 172 -0.67 3.62 10.07
N ALA A 173 -1.01 3.25 8.84
CA ALA A 173 -0.15 2.41 8.02
C ALA A 173 0.89 3.29 7.32
N ILE A 174 2.06 2.72 7.08
CA ILE A 174 3.14 3.34 6.30
C ILE A 174 2.94 2.94 4.84
N VAL A 175 3.16 3.87 3.92
CA VAL A 175 3.22 3.60 2.49
C VAL A 175 4.60 3.99 2.00
N ILE A 176 5.25 3.08 1.27
CA ILE A 176 6.53 3.31 0.62
C ILE A 176 6.31 3.17 -0.88
N TRP A 177 6.61 4.20 -1.67
CA TRP A 177 6.42 4.15 -3.13
C TRP A 177 7.66 4.57 -3.89
N LYS A 178 7.80 4.00 -5.08
CA LYS A 178 8.85 4.28 -6.05
C LYS A 178 8.34 5.25 -7.10
N THR A 179 9.13 6.24 -7.45
CA THR A 179 8.86 7.15 -8.57
C THR A 179 10.16 7.54 -9.26
N THR A 180 10.05 8.04 -10.49
CA THR A 180 11.17 8.60 -11.27
C THR A 180 11.22 10.12 -11.22
N SER A 181 10.26 10.76 -10.56
CA SER A 181 10.19 12.23 -10.42
C SER A 181 11.03 12.78 -9.26
N GLY A 182 11.53 11.89 -8.41
CA GLY A 182 12.41 12.21 -7.29
C GLY A 182 13.85 12.51 -7.75
N THR A 183 14.56 13.34 -6.97
CA THR A 183 15.96 13.66 -7.22
C THR A 183 16.86 13.41 -6.01
N ASN A 184 16.29 13.36 -4.81
CA ASN A 184 16.97 13.03 -3.56
C ASN A 184 15.95 12.71 -2.45
N SER A 185 16.44 12.44 -1.23
CA SER A 185 15.60 12.13 -0.07
C SER A 185 14.64 13.25 0.33
N GLN A 186 14.88 14.49 -0.10
CA GLN A 186 14.09 15.66 0.28
C GLN A 186 12.97 15.97 -0.72
N SER A 187 12.98 15.35 -1.91
CA SER A 187 12.00 15.64 -2.95
C SER A 187 10.56 15.40 -2.45
N VAL A 188 9.66 16.30 -2.80
CA VAL A 188 8.22 16.09 -2.63
C VAL A 188 7.71 15.36 -3.87
N THR A 189 7.20 14.14 -3.70
CA THR A 189 6.70 13.33 -4.82
C THR A 189 5.26 12.89 -4.60
N SER A 190 4.58 12.56 -5.70
CA SER A 190 3.20 12.09 -5.66
C SER A 190 3.12 10.56 -5.67
N PRO A 191 2.37 9.94 -4.75
CA PRO A 191 2.06 8.51 -4.84
C PRO A 191 1.28 8.13 -6.10
N SER A 192 0.54 9.07 -6.72
CA SER A 192 -0.21 8.77 -7.95
C SER A 192 0.69 8.37 -9.13
N THR A 193 1.95 8.79 -9.14
CA THR A 193 2.94 8.45 -10.18
C THR A 193 3.77 7.22 -9.82
N ALA A 194 3.38 6.47 -8.78
CA ALA A 194 4.13 5.33 -8.32
C ALA A 194 4.22 4.23 -9.38
N THR A 195 5.45 3.76 -9.62
CA THR A 195 5.71 2.58 -10.46
C THR A 195 5.73 1.28 -9.67
N GLU A 196 5.86 1.39 -8.35
CA GLU A 196 5.92 0.29 -7.39
C GLU A 196 5.53 0.86 -6.01
N ALA A 197 4.77 0.14 -5.19
CA ALA A 197 4.45 0.61 -3.83
C ALA A 197 4.13 -0.53 -2.86
N TYR A 198 4.42 -0.28 -1.59
CA TYR A 198 4.23 -1.19 -0.47
C TYR A 198 3.40 -0.53 0.63
N LEU A 199 2.42 -1.27 1.12
CA LEU A 199 1.69 -0.94 2.34
C LEU A 199 2.33 -1.72 3.49
N VAL A 200 2.79 -1.01 4.52
CA VAL A 200 3.47 -1.57 5.69
C VAL A 200 2.65 -1.25 6.94
N LYS A 201 2.33 -2.26 7.73
CA LYS A 201 1.63 -2.12 9.01
C LYS A 201 2.50 -2.63 10.13
N VAL A 202 2.94 -1.72 10.98
CA VAL A 202 3.57 -2.08 12.25
C VAL A 202 2.48 -2.54 13.20
N THR A 203 2.58 -3.79 13.65
CA THR A 203 1.60 -4.39 14.56
C THR A 203 2.00 -4.22 16.01
N ALA A 204 3.31 -4.17 16.29
CA ALA A 204 3.83 -3.89 17.61
C ALA A 204 5.26 -3.31 17.54
N VAL A 205 5.55 -2.38 18.43
CA VAL A 205 6.93 -2.10 18.86
C VAL A 205 6.97 -2.52 20.31
N THR A 206 7.85 -3.47 20.65
CA THR A 206 8.00 -4.01 22.01
C THR A 206 9.29 -3.44 22.59
N PRO A 207 9.20 -2.38 23.42
CA PRO A 207 10.36 -1.77 24.05
C PRO A 207 11.01 -2.75 25.03
N GLY A 208 12.33 -2.85 24.98
CA GLY A 208 13.11 -3.51 26.02
C GLY A 208 14.27 -2.65 26.49
N ALA A 209 14.87 -3.04 27.62
CA ALA A 209 15.93 -2.28 28.25
C ALA A 209 17.19 -2.16 27.38
N SER A 210 17.56 -3.26 26.71
CA SER A 210 18.75 -3.35 25.84
C SER A 210 18.41 -3.56 24.37
N ASN A 211 17.27 -4.21 24.08
CA ASN A 211 16.83 -4.51 22.72
C ASN A 211 15.34 -4.20 22.61
N SER A 212 14.88 -3.80 21.43
CA SER A 212 13.46 -3.70 21.12
C SER A 212 13.14 -4.46 19.85
N VAL A 213 11.91 -4.94 19.77
CA VAL A 213 11.44 -5.72 18.62
C VAL A 213 10.33 -4.95 17.92
N VAL A 214 10.50 -4.70 16.63
CA VAL A 214 9.45 -4.17 15.76
C VAL A 214 8.87 -5.32 14.98
N THR A 215 7.57 -5.56 15.15
CA THR A 215 6.80 -6.54 14.38
C THR A 215 5.93 -5.81 13.37
N TYR A 216 5.98 -6.26 12.12
CA TYR A 216 5.23 -5.64 11.04
C TYR A 216 4.83 -6.65 9.98
N ASN A 217 3.87 -6.27 9.17
CA ASN A 217 3.59 -6.94 7.91
C ASN A 217 3.61 -5.94 6.77
N TRP A 218 3.78 -6.45 5.56
CA TRP A 218 3.76 -5.65 4.37
C TRP A 218 3.17 -6.41 3.18
N THR A 219 2.67 -5.63 2.23
CA THR A 219 2.04 -6.13 1.01
C THR A 219 2.38 -5.21 -0.14
N GLN A 220 2.64 -5.76 -1.33
CA GLN A 220 2.79 -4.94 -2.53
C GLN A 220 1.40 -4.47 -2.98
N VAL A 221 1.25 -3.19 -3.25
CA VAL A 221 -0.04 -2.59 -3.63
C VAL A 221 0.01 -1.92 -5.00
N LYS A 222 1.21 -1.74 -5.57
CA LYS A 222 1.43 -1.21 -6.93
C LYS A 222 2.59 -1.90 -7.61
#